data_AF-A0A0K1K0L8-F1
#
_entry.id   AF-A0A0K1K0L8-F1
#
_cell.length_a   1.000
_cell.length_b   1.000
_cell.length_c   1.000
_cell.angle_alpha   90.00
_cell.angle_beta   90.00
_cell.angle_gamma   90.00
#
_symmetry.space_group_name_H-M   'P 1'
#
loop_
_entity.id
_entity.type
_entity.pdbx_description
1 polymer ?
#
loop_
_entity_poly.entity_id
_entity_poly.type
_entity_poly.pdbx_seq_one_letter_code
_entity_poly.pdbx_strand_id
1 'polypeptide(L)'
;MSGSIRRAKREVADVPEPKRPDRRLDQLLHVRKQRLGRLERERGTAREAWRSCRQSLRECKLRKREALQQAVQFWQEARASFLGMTITSGQFHVAKARYERMKEDAAQLNLRCQETVRRCRAAGTRYFAANEEVQRAQRQQEKLGILRDEMRALSLQNAEGG
;
A
#
# COMPACT_ATOMS: atom_id res chain seq x y z
N MET A 1 87.18 -12.43 40.02
CA MET A 1 86.37 -12.87 38.86
C MET A 1 84.92 -12.96 39.29
N SER A 2 84.09 -11.99 38.89
CA SER A 2 82.63 -12.08 39.04
C SER A 2 81.99 -11.39 37.83
N GLY A 3 81.61 -12.20 36.84
CA GLY A 3 80.90 -11.74 35.65
C GLY A 3 79.44 -11.49 36.00
N SER A 4 79.01 -10.23 35.95
CA SER A 4 77.62 -9.82 36.07
C SER A 4 76.86 -10.26 34.82
N ILE A 5 75.93 -11.21 34.96
CA ILE A 5 74.97 -11.58 33.91
C ILE A 5 74.03 -10.40 33.71
N ARG A 6 74.27 -9.61 32.66
CA ARG A 6 73.36 -8.55 32.21
C ARG A 6 72.05 -9.22 31.76
N ARG A 7 70.98 -9.03 32.53
CA ARG A 7 69.61 -9.33 32.09
C ARG A 7 69.31 -8.49 30.85
N ALA A 8 69.23 -9.14 29.69
CA ALA A 8 68.75 -8.53 28.46
C ALA A 8 67.31 -8.06 28.68
N LYS A 9 67.09 -6.74 28.64
CA LYS A 9 65.76 -6.14 28.62
C LYS A 9 65.09 -6.57 27.31
N ARG A 10 63.97 -7.29 27.41
CA ARG A 10 63.10 -7.54 26.26
C ARG A 10 62.53 -6.20 25.81
N GLU A 11 62.80 -5.82 24.57
CA GLU A 11 62.08 -4.72 23.94
C GLU A 11 60.61 -5.11 23.85
N VAL A 12 59.74 -4.24 24.36
CA VAL A 12 58.30 -4.39 24.25
C VAL A 12 57.99 -4.22 22.76
N ALA A 13 57.63 -5.30 22.08
CA ALA A 13 57.14 -5.22 20.72
C ALA A 13 55.93 -4.28 20.72
N ASP A 14 55.99 -3.19 19.96
CA ASP A 14 54.84 -2.35 19.70
C ASP A 14 53.81 -3.20 18.97
N VAL A 15 52.86 -3.76 19.71
CA VAL A 15 51.74 -4.51 19.15
C VAL A 15 50.83 -3.47 18.52
N PRO A 16 50.68 -3.44 17.18
CA PRO A 16 49.78 -2.49 16.54
C PRO A 16 48.36 -2.73 17.07
N GLU A 17 47.74 -1.68 17.61
CA GLU A 17 46.36 -1.78 18.09
C GLU A 17 45.45 -2.28 16.96
N PRO A 18 44.57 -3.26 17.23
CA PRO A 18 43.66 -3.77 16.22
C PRO A 18 42.76 -2.64 15.71
N LYS A 19 42.83 -2.37 14.40
CA LYS A 19 42.00 -1.36 13.73
C LYS A 19 40.52 -1.64 14.03
N ARG A 20 39.81 -0.63 14.53
CA ARG A 20 38.37 -0.74 14.80
C ARG A 20 37.64 -1.10 13.51
N PRO A 21 36.72 -2.09 13.53
CA PRO A 21 35.96 -2.46 12.34
C PRO A 21 35.03 -1.32 11.92
N ASP A 22 35.00 -1.00 10.63
CA ASP A 22 34.11 0.03 10.09
C ASP A 22 32.65 -0.44 10.17
N ARG A 23 31.85 0.24 11.01
CA ARG A 23 30.42 -0.08 11.24
C ARG A 23 29.47 0.76 10.38
N ARG A 24 29.97 1.64 9.51
CA ARG A 24 29.14 2.58 8.72
C ARG A 24 28.10 1.85 7.85
N LEU A 25 28.49 0.74 7.22
CA LEU A 25 27.59 -0.06 6.38
C LEU A 25 26.48 -0.75 7.21
N ASP A 26 26.83 -1.32 8.36
CA ASP A 26 25.86 -1.95 9.27
C ASP A 26 24.87 -0.92 9.85
N GLN A 27 25.33 0.28 10.18
CA GLN A 27 24.47 1.39 10.60
C GLN A 27 23.52 1.82 9.47
N LEU A 28 24.03 1.94 8.24
CA LEU A 28 23.20 2.27 7.08
C LEU A 28 22.12 1.21 6.82
N LEU A 29 22.49 -0.07 6.87
CA LEU A 29 21.57 -1.21 6.73
C LEU A 29 20.48 -1.20 7.80
N HIS A 30 20.84 -0.85 9.04
CA HIS A 30 19.89 -0.76 10.15
C HIS A 30 18.85 0.36 9.90
N VAL A 31 19.31 1.57 9.59
CA VAL A 31 18.43 2.72 9.31
C VAL A 31 17.52 2.42 8.12
N ARG A 32 18.06 1.82 7.05
CA ARG A 32 17.26 1.46 5.87
C ARG A 32 16.25 0.36 6.14
N LYS A 33 16.58 -0.63 6.99
CA LYS A 33 15.62 -1.64 7.45
C LYS A 33 14.43 -1.01 8.19
N GLN A 34 14.70 -0.03 9.07
CA GLN A 34 13.63 0.71 9.76
C GLN A 34 12.75 1.50 8.77
N ARG A 35 13.37 2.19 7.80
CA ARG A 35 12.64 2.93 6.75
C ARG A 35 11.80 1.99 5.88
N LEU A 36 12.34 0.83 5.49
CA LEU A 36 11.60 -0.18 4.75
C LEU A 36 10.37 -0.65 5.54
N GLY A 37 10.52 -0.96 6.83
CA GLY A 37 9.39 -1.33 7.69
C GLY A 37 8.34 -0.22 7.86
N ARG A 38 8.72 1.06 7.70
CA ARG A 38 7.75 2.17 7.60
C ARG A 38 7.02 2.16 6.25
N LEU A 39 7.74 2.06 5.14
CA LEU A 39 7.15 2.00 3.79
C LEU A 39 6.19 0.82 3.64
N GLU A 40 6.52 -0.34 4.20
CA GLU A 40 5.66 -1.53 4.17
C GLU A 40 4.34 -1.31 4.91
N ARG A 41 4.38 -0.62 6.04
CA ARG A 41 3.18 -0.20 6.78
C ARG A 41 2.34 0.80 5.99
N GLU A 42 2.99 1.82 5.42
CA GLU A 42 2.30 2.83 4.58
C GLU A 42 1.64 2.18 3.36
N ARG A 43 2.31 1.23 2.69
CA ARG A 43 1.73 0.40 1.63
C ARG A 43 0.53 -0.42 2.13
N GLY A 44 0.65 -1.00 3.33
CA GLY A 44 -0.45 -1.74 3.98
C GLY A 44 -1.69 -0.87 4.16
N THR A 45 -1.54 0.30 4.78
CA THR A 45 -2.63 1.27 4.95
C THR A 45 -3.20 1.73 3.61
N ALA A 46 -2.36 2.00 2.61
CA ALA A 46 -2.82 2.37 1.27
C ALA A 46 -3.62 1.25 0.59
N ARG A 47 -3.22 -0.02 0.78
CA ARG A 47 -3.93 -1.20 0.27
C ARG A 47 -5.32 -1.34 0.89
N GLU A 48 -5.43 -1.17 2.20
CA GLU A 48 -6.70 -1.23 2.92
C GLU A 48 -7.64 -0.11 2.47
N ALA A 49 -7.14 1.12 2.37
CA ALA A 49 -7.90 2.25 1.84
C ALA A 49 -8.40 2.00 0.41
N TRP A 50 -7.56 1.44 -0.46
CA TRP A 50 -7.95 1.12 -1.83
C TRP A 50 -9.00 0.00 -1.89
N ARG A 51 -8.87 -1.04 -1.05
CA ARG A 51 -9.88 -2.11 -0.94
C ARG A 51 -11.21 -1.60 -0.44
N SER A 52 -11.21 -0.77 0.61
CA SER A 52 -12.42 -0.11 1.11
C SER A 52 -13.09 0.73 0.02
N CYS A 53 -12.34 1.57 -0.69
CA CYS A 53 -12.88 2.35 -1.81
C CYS A 53 -13.48 1.47 -2.93
N ARG A 54 -12.85 0.33 -3.24
CA ARG A 54 -13.37 -0.63 -4.21
C ARG A 54 -14.69 -1.25 -3.77
N GLN A 55 -14.81 -1.57 -2.48
CA GLN A 55 -16.04 -2.09 -1.91
C GLN A 55 -17.16 -1.04 -2.01
N SER A 56 -16.90 0.19 -1.57
CA SER A 56 -17.88 1.29 -1.69
C SER A 56 -18.29 1.54 -3.15
N LEU A 57 -17.36 1.42 -4.10
CA LEU A 57 -17.67 1.54 -5.52
C LEU A 57 -18.60 0.41 -6.01
N ARG A 58 -18.35 -0.83 -5.56
CA ARG A 58 -19.22 -1.98 -5.87
C ARG A 58 -20.63 -1.75 -5.32
N GLU A 59 -20.73 -1.35 -4.06
CA GLU A 59 -22.01 -1.07 -3.40
C GLU A 59 -22.76 0.07 -4.09
N CYS A 60 -22.08 1.16 -4.46
CA CYS A 60 -22.71 2.25 -5.21
C CYS A 60 -23.26 1.78 -6.55
N LYS A 61 -22.47 1.02 -7.32
CA LYS A 61 -22.91 0.46 -8.61
C LYS A 61 -24.11 -0.47 -8.45
N LEU A 62 -24.14 -1.27 -7.39
CA LEU A 62 -25.26 -2.16 -7.08
C LEU A 62 -26.53 -1.34 -6.78
N ARG A 63 -26.46 -0.39 -5.85
CA ARG A 63 -27.59 0.50 -5.50
C ARG A 63 -28.12 1.26 -6.70
N LYS A 64 -27.24 1.75 -7.59
CA LYS A 64 -27.65 2.40 -8.84
C LYS A 64 -28.44 1.45 -9.73
N ARG A 65 -27.98 0.20 -9.89
CA ARG A 65 -28.67 -0.81 -10.72
C ARG A 65 -30.03 -1.15 -10.14
N GLU A 66 -30.09 -1.36 -8.83
CA GLU A 66 -31.34 -1.64 -8.11
C GLU A 66 -32.34 -0.49 -8.25
N ALA A 67 -31.91 0.76 -8.05
CA ALA A 67 -32.79 1.93 -8.20
C ALA A 67 -33.36 2.06 -9.62
N LEU A 68 -32.55 1.82 -10.65
CA LEU A 68 -33.01 1.84 -12.04
C LEU A 68 -34.01 0.70 -12.32
N GLN A 69 -33.73 -0.51 -11.83
CA GLN A 69 -34.63 -1.65 -11.98
C GLN A 69 -35.96 -1.40 -11.28
N GLN A 70 -35.94 -0.91 -10.04
CA GLN A 70 -37.14 -0.56 -9.28
C GLN A 70 -37.96 0.52 -9.98
N ALA A 71 -37.33 1.56 -10.53
CA ALA A 71 -38.03 2.60 -11.29
C ALA A 71 -38.73 2.03 -12.53
N VAL A 72 -38.04 1.14 -13.27
CA VAL A 72 -38.62 0.48 -14.45
C VAL A 72 -39.78 -0.43 -14.08
N GLN A 73 -39.61 -1.29 -13.07
CA GLN A 73 -40.65 -2.20 -12.59
C GLN A 73 -41.88 -1.44 -12.12
N PHE A 74 -41.70 -0.43 -11.26
CA PHE A 74 -42.77 0.42 -10.78
C PHE A 74 -43.55 1.07 -11.94
N TRP A 75 -42.84 1.56 -12.96
CA TRP A 75 -43.49 2.18 -14.11
C TRP A 75 -44.26 1.19 -14.97
N GLN A 76 -43.72 -0.02 -15.17
CA GLN A 76 -44.41 -1.09 -15.89
C GLN A 76 -45.68 -1.52 -15.16
N GLU A 77 -45.62 -1.70 -13.84
CA GLU A 77 -46.77 -2.04 -12.98
C GLU A 77 -47.85 -0.94 -13.00
N ALA A 78 -47.46 0.33 -12.90
CA ALA A 78 -48.38 1.45 -12.98
C ALA A 78 -49.08 1.52 -14.34
N ARG A 79 -48.35 1.27 -15.44
CA ARG A 79 -48.92 1.21 -16.79
C ARG A 79 -49.87 0.03 -16.95
N ALA A 80 -49.48 -1.15 -16.47
CA ALA A 80 -50.31 -2.34 -16.53
C ALA A 80 -51.62 -2.14 -15.74
N SER A 81 -51.53 -1.57 -14.54
CA SER A 81 -52.70 -1.23 -13.72
C SER A 81 -53.64 -0.24 -14.40
N PHE A 82 -53.09 0.82 -15.01
CA PHE A 82 -53.91 1.80 -15.73
C PHE A 82 -54.60 1.20 -16.96
N LEU A 83 -53.86 0.42 -17.76
CA LEU A 83 -54.43 -0.27 -18.93
C LEU A 83 -55.44 -1.35 -18.56
N GLY A 84 -55.23 -2.02 -17.42
CA GLY A 84 -56.19 -2.96 -16.83
C GLY A 84 -57.37 -2.29 -16.13
N MET A 85 -57.48 -0.95 -16.20
CA MET A 85 -58.53 -0.16 -15.55
C MET A 85 -58.66 -0.39 -14.04
N THR A 86 -57.59 -0.85 -13.37
CA THR A 86 -57.58 -1.09 -11.92
C THR A 86 -57.27 0.17 -11.11
N ILE A 87 -56.74 1.21 -11.78
CA ILE A 87 -56.49 2.53 -11.20
C ILE A 87 -57.10 3.63 -12.07
N THR A 88 -57.42 4.76 -11.44
CA THR A 88 -57.96 5.93 -12.12
C THR A 88 -56.88 6.74 -12.83
N SER A 89 -57.30 7.64 -13.74
CA SER A 89 -56.39 8.61 -14.38
C SER A 89 -55.63 9.47 -13.35
N GLY A 90 -56.30 9.93 -12.28
CA GLY A 90 -55.65 10.68 -11.21
C GLY A 90 -54.56 9.88 -10.50
N GLN A 91 -54.84 8.61 -10.18
CA GLN A 91 -53.84 7.71 -9.58
C GLN A 91 -52.67 7.43 -10.54
N PHE A 92 -52.93 7.31 -11.84
CA PHE A 92 -51.88 7.16 -12.85
C PHE A 92 -50.98 8.40 -12.97
N HIS A 93 -51.55 9.61 -12.89
CA HIS A 93 -50.76 10.85 -12.85
C HIS A 93 -49.85 10.93 -11.62
N VAL A 94 -50.36 10.52 -10.44
CA VAL A 94 -49.55 10.41 -9.22
C VAL A 94 -48.42 9.39 -9.39
N ALA A 95 -48.71 8.22 -9.98
CA ALA A 95 -47.69 7.22 -10.27
C ALA A 95 -46.63 7.74 -11.23
N LYS A 96 -47.01 8.47 -12.28
CA LYS A 96 -46.06 9.12 -13.19
C LYS A 96 -45.15 10.11 -12.47
N ALA A 97 -45.71 10.97 -11.61
CA ALA A 97 -44.91 11.90 -10.82
C ALA A 97 -43.92 11.18 -9.88
N ARG A 98 -44.35 10.08 -9.26
CA ARG A 98 -43.47 9.23 -8.45
C ARG A 98 -42.35 8.59 -9.28
N TYR A 99 -42.64 8.09 -10.47
CA TYR A 99 -41.64 7.53 -11.37
C TYR A 99 -40.56 8.55 -11.77
N GLU A 100 -40.95 9.79 -12.06
CA GLU A 100 -39.98 10.85 -12.35
C GLU A 100 -39.06 11.14 -11.17
N ARG A 101 -39.59 11.17 -9.93
CA ARG A 101 -38.74 11.27 -8.73
C ARG A 101 -37.76 10.09 -8.60
N MET A 102 -38.22 8.86 -8.87
CA MET A 102 -37.34 7.69 -8.84
C MET A 102 -36.21 7.78 -9.88
N LYS A 103 -36.47 8.38 -11.05
CA LYS A 103 -35.43 8.65 -12.05
C LYS A 103 -34.42 9.69 -11.56
N GLU A 104 -34.90 10.76 -10.92
CA GLU A 104 -34.05 11.77 -10.31
C GLU A 104 -33.16 11.17 -9.22
N ASP A 105 -33.71 10.32 -8.34
CA ASP A 105 -32.95 9.61 -7.31
C ASP A 105 -31.86 8.72 -7.92
N ALA A 106 -32.19 7.99 -8.99
CA ALA A 106 -31.21 7.17 -9.72
C ALA A 106 -30.11 8.02 -10.39
N ALA A 107 -30.45 9.23 -10.86
CA ALA A 107 -29.47 10.19 -11.40
C ALA A 107 -28.54 10.73 -10.30
N GLN A 108 -29.07 11.03 -9.11
CA GLN A 108 -28.25 11.42 -7.95
C GLN A 108 -27.29 10.30 -7.54
N LEU A 109 -27.75 9.04 -7.52
CA LEU A 109 -26.89 7.88 -7.27
C LEU A 109 -25.79 7.76 -8.33
N ASN A 110 -26.07 8.07 -9.60
CA ASN A 110 -25.04 8.07 -10.64
C ASN A 110 -23.93 9.08 -10.35
N LEU A 111 -24.26 10.30 -9.92
CA LEU A 111 -23.28 11.32 -9.54
C LEU A 111 -22.41 10.84 -8.37
N ARG A 112 -23.02 10.29 -7.31
CA ARG A 112 -22.30 9.69 -6.18
C ARG A 112 -21.35 8.56 -6.61
N CYS A 113 -21.77 7.74 -7.57
CA CYS A 113 -20.90 6.69 -8.09
C CYS A 113 -19.72 7.25 -8.88
N GLN A 114 -19.89 8.34 -9.64
CA GLN A 114 -18.78 9.01 -10.33
C GLN A 114 -17.75 9.57 -9.35
N GLU A 115 -18.19 10.20 -8.26
CA GLU A 115 -17.31 10.64 -7.18
C GLU A 115 -16.56 9.47 -6.54
N THR A 116 -17.25 8.36 -6.29
CA THR A 116 -16.66 7.15 -5.73
C THR A 116 -15.63 6.52 -6.68
N VAL A 117 -15.85 6.56 -7.99
CA VAL A 117 -14.85 6.15 -9.00
C VAL A 117 -13.59 7.00 -8.88
N ARG A 118 -13.72 8.33 -8.78
CA ARG A 118 -12.57 9.24 -8.63
C ARG A 118 -11.76 8.92 -7.37
N ARG A 119 -12.45 8.75 -6.22
CA ARG A 119 -11.81 8.35 -4.95
C ARG A 119 -11.09 7.00 -5.06
N CYS A 120 -11.73 6.01 -5.67
CA CYS A 120 -11.14 4.69 -5.86
C CYS A 120 -9.90 4.72 -6.76
N ARG A 121 -9.90 5.56 -7.82
CA ARG A 121 -8.72 5.76 -8.67
C ARG A 121 -7.58 6.40 -7.89
N ALA A 122 -7.86 7.48 -7.16
CA ALA A 122 -6.85 8.16 -6.35
C ALA A 122 -6.24 7.23 -5.28
N ALA A 123 -7.06 6.43 -4.59
CA ALA A 123 -6.58 5.43 -3.64
C ALA A 123 -5.72 4.35 -4.32
N GLY A 124 -6.12 3.92 -5.52
CA GLY A 124 -5.34 2.98 -6.34
C GLY A 124 -3.96 3.54 -6.70
N THR A 125 -3.90 4.77 -7.23
CA THR A 125 -2.65 5.45 -7.56
C THR A 125 -1.71 5.51 -6.35
N ARG A 126 -2.22 5.87 -5.17
CA ARG A 126 -1.43 5.90 -3.93
C ARG A 126 -0.89 4.53 -3.55
N TYR A 127 -1.72 3.49 -3.60
CA TYR A 127 -1.30 2.12 -3.31
C TYR A 127 -0.21 1.64 -4.27
N PHE A 128 -0.37 1.85 -5.58
CA PHE A 128 0.61 1.40 -6.56
C PHE A 128 1.93 2.17 -6.44
N ALA A 129 1.89 3.48 -6.18
CA ALA A 129 3.09 4.26 -5.89
C ALA A 129 3.82 3.73 -4.64
N ALA A 130 3.11 3.53 -3.53
CA ALA A 130 3.69 2.97 -2.30
C ALA A 130 4.25 1.54 -2.53
N ASN A 131 3.59 0.74 -3.37
CA ASN A 131 4.07 -0.59 -3.72
C ASN A 131 5.38 -0.54 -4.52
N GLU A 132 5.49 0.36 -5.49
CA GLU A 132 6.73 0.57 -6.23
C GLU A 132 7.86 1.06 -5.33
N GLU A 133 7.58 1.98 -4.41
CA GLU A 133 8.57 2.49 -3.45
C GLU A 133 9.10 1.38 -2.54
N VAL A 134 8.22 0.53 -2.00
CA VAL A 134 8.62 -0.65 -1.22
C VAL A 134 9.49 -1.58 -2.05
N GLN A 135 9.12 -1.89 -3.29
CA GLN A 135 9.93 -2.77 -4.15
C GLN A 135 11.31 -2.17 -4.46
N ARG A 136 11.39 -0.85 -4.72
CA ARG A 136 12.67 -0.15 -4.92
C ARG A 136 13.52 -0.22 -3.64
N ALA A 137 12.93 0.00 -2.48
CA ALA A 137 13.62 -0.05 -1.20
C ALA A 137 14.11 -1.47 -0.86
N GLN A 138 13.32 -2.50 -1.14
CA GLN A 138 13.70 -3.92 -0.97
C GLN A 138 14.92 -4.27 -1.82
N ARG A 139 14.90 -3.93 -3.12
CA ARG A 139 16.05 -4.15 -4.01
C ARG A 139 17.31 -3.43 -3.54
N GLN A 140 17.18 -2.21 -3.00
CA GLN A 140 18.33 -1.49 -2.45
C GLN A 140 18.86 -2.14 -1.16
N GLN A 141 17.97 -2.63 -0.29
CA GLN A 141 18.33 -3.34 0.93
C GLN A 141 19.07 -4.64 0.63
N GLU A 142 18.58 -5.42 -0.35
CA GLU A 142 19.20 -6.65 -0.82
C GLU A 142 20.63 -6.39 -1.34
N LYS A 143 20.79 -5.39 -2.21
CA LYS A 143 22.11 -5.00 -2.74
C LYS A 143 23.11 -4.65 -1.64
N LEU A 144 22.69 -3.87 -0.64
CA LEU A 144 23.56 -3.51 0.48
C LEU A 144 23.88 -4.71 1.37
N GLY A 145 22.95 -5.66 1.50
CA GLY A 145 23.17 -6.92 2.20
C GLY A 145 24.27 -7.74 1.53
N ILE A 146 24.18 -7.92 0.20
CA ILE A 146 25.20 -8.61 -0.60
C ILE A 146 26.56 -7.95 -0.43
N LEU A 147 26.65 -6.62 -0.59
CA LEU A 147 27.91 -5.88 -0.42
C LEU A 147 28.53 -6.07 0.97
N ARG A 148 27.70 -6.08 2.02
CA ARG A 148 28.19 -6.33 3.39
C ARG A 148 28.78 -7.73 3.51
N ASP A 149 28.09 -8.72 2.95
CA ASP A 149 28.51 -10.11 3.06
C ASP A 149 29.80 -10.36 2.26
N GLU A 150 29.94 -9.75 1.08
CA GLU A 150 31.18 -9.73 0.28
C GLU A 150 32.34 -9.06 1.03
N MET A 151 32.12 -7.88 1.63
CA MET A 151 33.15 -7.19 2.42
C MET A 151 33.62 -8.01 3.63
N ARG A 152 32.70 -8.72 4.29
CA ARG A 152 33.04 -9.63 5.39
C ARG A 152 33.85 -10.83 4.89
N ALA A 153 33.46 -11.44 3.77
CA ALA A 153 34.20 -12.54 3.16
C ALA A 153 35.63 -12.13 2.78
N LEU A 154 35.81 -10.97 2.14
CA LEU A 154 37.13 -10.42 1.79
C LEU A 154 37.98 -10.14 3.03
N SER A 155 37.37 -9.61 4.09
CA SER A 155 38.07 -9.32 5.34
C SER A 155 38.55 -10.59 6.05
N LEU A 156 37.78 -11.69 5.97
CA LEU A 156 38.16 -12.99 6.49
C LEU A 156 39.29 -13.63 5.67
N GLN A 157 39.21 -13.59 4.33
CA GLN A 157 40.27 -14.09 3.45
C GLN A 157 41.61 -13.37 3.67
N ASN A 158 41.58 -12.04 3.84
CA ASN A 158 42.78 -11.25 4.13
C ASN A 158 43.36 -11.51 5.52
N ALA A 159 42.56 -12.02 6.47
CA ALA A 159 43.00 -12.38 7.81
C ALA A 159 43.56 -13.82 7.90
N GLU A 160 43.17 -14.71 6.97
CA GLU A 160 43.69 -16.08 6.87
C GLU A 160 44.93 -16.20 5.97
N GLY A 161 45.13 -15.25 5.05
CA GLY A 161 46.25 -15.23 4.09
C GLY A 161 47.44 -14.33 4.43
N GLY A 162 47.46 -13.70 5.61
CA GLY A 162 48.56 -12.86 6.11
C GLY A 162 49.09 -13.38 7.45
#